data_AF-A0A6B3QDZ6-F1
#
_entry.id   AF-A0A6B3QDZ6-F1
#
_cell.length_a   1.000
_cell.length_b   1.000
_cell.length_c   1.000
_cell.angle_alpha   90.00
_cell.angle_beta   90.00
_cell.angle_gamma   90.00
#
_symmetry.space_group_name_H-M   'P 1'
#
loop_
_entity.id
_entity.type
_entity.pdbx_description
1 polymer ?
#
loop_
_entity_poly.entity_id
_entity_poly.type
_entity_poly.pdbx_seq_one_letter_code
_entity_poly.pdbx_strand_id
1 'polypeptide(L)'
;MATQVTARRRISFLRIAIALQTLTLFLQAASAGLLLTASYGETLHSAGARVMYGASMLYVLAAVLAWKPGGGPRGPVWHACGFLVLASVQVVLGIAHVPSVHVPLGVLMFGLSVLALARR
;
A
#
# COMPACT_ATOMS: atom_id res chain seq x y z
N MET A 1 12.32 -27.76 13.14
CA MET A 1 13.09 -26.67 12.48
C MET A 1 12.37 -26.02 11.29
N ALA A 2 11.78 -26.78 10.35
CA ALA A 2 11.11 -26.22 9.16
C ALA A 2 9.92 -25.25 9.44
N THR A 3 9.20 -25.44 10.54
CA THR A 3 8.08 -24.59 10.97
C THR A 3 8.51 -23.22 11.53
N GLN A 4 9.70 -23.16 12.14
CA GLN A 4 10.27 -21.91 12.68
C GLN A 4 10.81 -21.00 11.57
N VAL A 5 11.42 -21.58 10.54
CA VAL A 5 11.96 -20.84 9.38
C VAL A 5 10.82 -20.20 8.57
N THR A 6 9.72 -20.93 8.35
CA THR A 6 8.54 -20.42 7.64
C THR A 6 7.81 -19.32 8.43
N ALA A 7 7.67 -19.48 9.74
CA ALA A 7 7.11 -18.43 10.60
C ALA A 7 7.96 -17.14 10.57
N ARG A 8 9.29 -17.26 10.68
CA ARG A 8 10.22 -16.13 10.62
C ARG A 8 10.17 -15.41 9.26
N ARG A 9 10.20 -16.16 8.15
CA ARG A 9 10.07 -15.59 6.80
C ARG A 9 8.75 -14.83 6.63
N ARG A 10 7.65 -15.37 7.14
CA ARG A 10 6.33 -14.74 7.07
C ARG A 10 6.28 -13.41 7.83
N ILE A 11 6.89 -13.35 9.02
CA ILE A 11 6.97 -12.11 9.82
C ILE A 11 7.84 -11.07 9.10
N SER A 12 9.00 -11.45 8.57
CA SER A 12 9.87 -10.55 7.82
C SER A 12 9.19 -10.02 6.56
N PHE A 13 8.49 -10.87 5.82
CA PHE A 13 7.73 -10.46 4.64
C PHE A 13 6.64 -9.45 4.97
N LEU A 14 5.87 -9.68 6.05
CA LEU A 14 4.84 -8.73 6.49
C LEU A 14 5.44 -7.39 6.93
N ARG A 15 6.58 -7.39 7.63
CA ARG A 15 7.28 -6.15 8.01
C ARG A 15 7.75 -5.37 6.78
N ILE A 16 8.36 -6.04 5.80
CA ILE A 16 8.81 -5.41 4.56
C ILE A 16 7.62 -4.84 3.78
N ALA A 17 6.53 -5.60 3.66
CA ALA A 17 5.33 -5.15 2.95
C ALA A 17 4.70 -3.91 3.59
N ILE A 18 4.56 -3.89 4.92
CA ILE A 18 4.02 -2.73 5.65
C ILE A 18 4.97 -1.53 5.53
N ALA A 19 6.28 -1.73 5.64
CA ALA A 19 7.25 -0.65 5.48
C ALA A 19 7.20 -0.03 4.08
N LEU A 20 7.14 -0.86 3.04
CA LEU A 20 6.97 -0.40 1.66
C LEU A 20 5.65 0.33 1.47
N GLN A 21 4.54 -0.20 1.98
CA GLN A 21 3.24 0.46 1.93
C GLN A 21 3.27 1.84 2.60
N THR A 22 3.81 1.92 3.82
CA THR A 22 3.97 3.17 4.56
C THR A 22 4.81 4.17 3.79
N LEU A 23 5.93 3.74 3.22
CA LEU A 23 6.80 4.60 2.41
C LEU A 23 6.06 5.11 1.15
N THR A 24 5.30 4.25 0.50
CA THR A 24 4.56 4.63 -0.72
C THR A 24 3.48 5.66 -0.41
N LEU A 25 2.72 5.45 0.67
CA LEU A 25 1.72 6.41 1.14
C LEU A 25 2.35 7.75 1.56
N PHE A 26 3.52 7.72 2.21
CA PHE A 26 4.27 8.92 2.57
C PHE A 26 4.70 9.72 1.34
N LEU A 27 5.33 9.06 0.36
CA LEU A 27 5.76 9.70 -0.89
C LEU A 27 4.55 10.30 -1.63
N GLN A 28 3.39 9.67 -1.51
CA GLN A 28 2.17 10.14 -2.16
C GLN A 28 1.51 11.32 -1.46
N ALA A 29 1.58 11.38 -0.13
CA ALA A 29 1.23 12.58 0.63
C ALA A 29 2.19 13.74 0.34
N ALA A 30 3.50 13.46 0.27
CA ALA A 30 4.52 14.46 -0.06
C ALA A 30 4.35 15.01 -1.48
N SER A 31 4.10 14.14 -2.47
CA SER A 31 3.85 14.56 -3.85
C SER A 31 2.53 15.34 -4.00
N ALA A 32 1.50 15.00 -3.22
CA ALA A 32 0.27 15.79 -3.15
C ALA A 32 0.54 17.19 -2.56
N GLY A 33 1.43 17.32 -1.57
CA GLY A 33 1.87 18.62 -1.07
C GLY A 33 2.62 19.44 -2.13
N LEU A 34 3.42 18.80 -2.97
CA LEU A 34 4.14 19.45 -4.07
C LEU A 34 3.22 20.00 -5.17
N LEU A 35 2.01 19.46 -5.35
CA LEU A 35 0.99 20.05 -6.26
C LEU A 35 0.72 21.52 -5.93
N LEU A 36 0.85 21.91 -4.66
CA LEU A 36 0.56 23.27 -4.21
C LEU A 36 1.72 24.24 -4.49
N THR A 37 2.92 23.72 -4.79
CA THR A 37 4.15 24.52 -4.78
C THR A 37 5.03 24.35 -6.03
N ALA A 38 4.84 23.30 -6.81
CA ALA A 38 5.71 22.95 -7.93
C ALA A 38 4.94 22.50 -9.17
N SER A 39 5.35 23.00 -10.35
CA SER A 39 4.73 22.69 -11.66
C SER A 39 4.82 21.21 -12.07
N TYR A 40 5.80 20.47 -11.55
CA TYR A 40 5.96 19.04 -11.80
C TYR A 40 5.28 18.15 -10.75
N GLY A 41 4.61 18.74 -9.75
CA GLY A 41 3.94 18.02 -8.67
C GLY A 41 2.88 17.05 -9.17
N GLU A 42 2.11 17.45 -10.20
CA GLU A 42 1.05 16.62 -10.78
C GLU A 42 1.61 15.40 -11.50
N THR A 43 2.69 15.57 -12.26
CA THR A 43 3.38 14.47 -12.93
C THR A 43 3.93 13.47 -11.91
N LEU A 44 4.61 13.94 -10.86
CA LEU A 44 5.13 13.08 -9.79
C LEU A 44 4.01 12.35 -9.05
N HIS A 45 2.95 13.07 -8.70
CA HIS A 45 1.81 12.49 -7.99
C HIS A 45 1.12 11.43 -8.86
N SER A 46 0.84 11.74 -10.12
CA SER A 46 0.18 10.81 -11.05
C SER A 46 1.05 9.57 -11.35
N ALA A 47 2.36 9.75 -11.55
CA ALA A 47 3.27 8.62 -11.74
C ALA A 47 3.38 7.75 -10.49
N GLY A 48 3.50 8.37 -9.30
CA GLY A 48 3.53 7.68 -8.02
C GLY A 48 2.27 6.85 -7.77
N ALA A 49 1.09 7.38 -8.12
CA ALA A 49 -0.18 6.67 -7.98
C ALA A 49 -0.22 5.38 -8.82
N ARG A 50 0.25 5.46 -10.07
CA ARG A 50 0.29 4.30 -11.00
C ARG A 50 1.28 3.24 -10.52
N VAL A 51 2.46 3.65 -10.06
CA VAL A 51 3.48 2.75 -9.52
C VAL A 51 2.96 2.04 -8.27
N MET A 52 2.35 2.78 -7.34
CA MET A 52 1.72 2.21 -6.15
C MET A 52 0.63 1.21 -6.51
N TYR A 53 -0.25 1.57 -7.44
CA TYR A 53 -1.35 0.70 -7.87
C TYR A 53 -0.83 -0.59 -8.50
N GLY A 54 0.13 -0.50 -9.43
CA GLY A 54 0.78 -1.66 -10.03
C GLY A 54 1.46 -2.56 -9.00
N ALA A 55 2.22 -1.97 -8.07
CA ALA A 55 2.84 -2.72 -6.97
C ALA A 55 1.80 -3.44 -6.08
N SER A 56 0.64 -2.80 -5.84
CA SER A 56 -0.47 -3.39 -5.09
C SER A 56 -1.06 -4.61 -5.81
N MET A 57 -1.25 -4.52 -7.13
CA MET A 57 -1.71 -5.64 -7.94
C MET A 57 -0.72 -6.81 -7.93
N LEU A 58 0.58 -6.52 -8.04
CA LEU A 58 1.64 -7.53 -7.94
C LEU A 58 1.65 -8.19 -6.56
N TYR A 59 1.44 -7.42 -5.49
CA TYR A 59 1.36 -7.94 -4.13
C TYR A 59 0.17 -8.89 -3.94
N VAL A 60 -1.01 -8.54 -4.49
CA VAL A 60 -2.18 -9.43 -4.51
C VAL A 60 -1.88 -10.70 -5.29
N LEU A 61 -1.28 -10.61 -6.47
CA LEU A 61 -0.93 -11.77 -7.28
C LEU A 61 0.04 -12.70 -6.53
N ALA A 62 1.09 -12.15 -5.91
CA ALA A 62 2.03 -12.90 -5.09
C ALA A 62 1.35 -13.55 -3.88
N ALA A 63 0.42 -12.85 -3.22
CA ALA A 63 -0.32 -13.38 -2.08
C ALA A 63 -1.26 -14.55 -2.49
N VAL A 64 -1.93 -14.43 -3.64
CA VAL A 64 -2.80 -15.50 -4.18
C VAL A 64 -1.98 -16.70 -4.64
N LEU A 65 -0.86 -16.48 -5.32
CA LEU A 65 0.06 -17.55 -5.74
C LEU A 65 0.74 -18.24 -4.56
N ALA A 66 0.91 -17.56 -3.42
CA ALA A 66 1.39 -18.21 -2.19
C ALA A 66 0.29 -19.02 -1.48
N TRP A 67 -0.99 -18.69 -1.71
CA TRP A 67 -2.14 -19.36 -1.09
C TRP A 67 -2.61 -20.61 -1.87
N LYS A 68 -2.75 -20.52 -3.20
CA LYS A 68 -3.43 -21.55 -4.01
C LYS A 68 -2.63 -22.87 -4.22
N PRO A 69 -1.30 -22.87 -4.39
CA PRO A 69 -0.48 -24.09 -4.48
C PRO A 69 0.26 -24.47 -3.18
N GLY A 70 0.40 -23.54 -2.22
CA GLY A 70 1.33 -23.67 -1.09
C GLY A 70 0.72 -23.93 0.29
N GLY A 71 -0.62 -24.01 0.42
CA GLY A 71 -1.29 -24.19 1.72
C GLY A 71 -1.06 -23.05 2.71
N GLY A 72 -0.64 -21.87 2.22
CA GLY A 72 -0.28 -20.73 3.05
C GLY A 72 -1.49 -20.12 3.78
N PRO A 73 -1.29 -19.45 4.93
CA PRO A 73 -2.38 -18.87 5.70
C PRO A 73 -3.08 -17.74 4.92
N ARG A 74 -4.42 -17.77 4.89
CA ARG A 74 -5.35 -16.81 4.23
C ARG A 74 -5.22 -15.31 4.62
N GLY A 75 -4.50 -14.99 5.69
CA GLY A 75 -4.41 -13.63 6.25
C GLY A 75 -3.78 -12.55 5.35
N PRO A 76 -2.65 -12.80 4.65
CA PRO A 76 -2.01 -11.82 3.78
C PRO A 76 -2.84 -11.47 2.54
N VAL A 77 -3.65 -12.41 2.04
CA VAL A 77 -4.55 -12.18 0.89
C VAL A 77 -5.60 -11.13 1.24
N TRP A 78 -6.22 -11.22 2.42
CA TRP A 78 -7.21 -10.22 2.87
C TRP A 78 -6.61 -8.83 3.03
N HIS A 79 -5.39 -8.72 3.58
CA HIS A 79 -4.70 -7.43 3.68
C HIS A 79 -4.36 -6.85 2.32
N ALA A 80 -3.83 -7.67 1.41
CA ALA A 80 -3.49 -7.25 0.05
C ALA A 80 -4.74 -6.77 -0.71
N CYS A 81 -5.84 -7.52 -0.64
CA CYS A 81 -7.11 -7.15 -1.26
C CYS A 81 -7.69 -5.87 -0.65
N GLY A 82 -7.71 -5.76 0.68
CA GLY A 82 -8.21 -4.56 1.36
C GLY A 82 -7.40 -3.31 0.99
N PHE A 83 -6.07 -3.42 0.94
CA PHE A 83 -5.22 -2.32 0.49
C PHE A 83 -5.46 -1.97 -0.97
N LEU A 84 -5.58 -2.96 -1.86
CA LEU A 84 -5.88 -2.72 -3.27
C LEU A 84 -7.23 -2.00 -3.46
N VAL A 85 -8.27 -2.39 -2.71
CA VAL A 85 -9.57 -1.72 -2.75
C VAL A 85 -9.44 -0.25 -2.30
N LEU A 86 -8.79 0.00 -1.16
CA LEU A 86 -8.58 1.36 -0.67
C LEU A 86 -7.73 2.20 -1.65
N ALA A 87 -6.68 1.62 -2.23
CA ALA A 87 -5.86 2.24 -3.26
C ALA A 87 -6.67 2.55 -4.53
N SER A 88 -7.58 1.68 -4.93
CA SER A 88 -8.49 1.90 -6.07
C SER A 88 -9.42 3.07 -5.80
N VAL A 89 -10.03 3.12 -4.61
CA VAL A 89 -10.87 4.25 -4.17
C VAL A 89 -10.07 5.55 -4.19
N GLN A 90 -8.81 5.51 -3.72
CA GLN A 90 -7.93 6.66 -3.76
C GLN A 90 -7.68 7.17 -5.18
N VAL A 91 -7.36 6.27 -6.11
CA VAL A 91 -7.12 6.61 -7.52
C VAL A 91 -8.37 7.21 -8.14
N VAL A 92 -9.55 6.62 -7.91
CA VAL A 92 -10.83 7.14 -8.43
C VAL A 92 -11.13 8.53 -7.89
N LEU A 93 -10.99 8.75 -6.57
CA LEU A 93 -11.22 10.06 -5.94
C LEU A 93 -10.22 11.12 -6.42
N GLY A 94 -8.98 10.70 -6.69
CA GLY A 94 -7.93 11.57 -7.23
C GLY A 94 -8.23 12.02 -8.65
N ILE A 95 -8.63 11.07 -9.53
CA ILE A 95 -9.05 11.36 -10.91
C ILE A 95 -10.33 12.21 -10.92
N ALA A 96 -11.25 11.97 -10.00
CA ALA A 96 -12.47 12.76 -9.86
C ALA A 96 -12.24 14.16 -9.27
N HIS A 97 -11.00 14.52 -8.93
CA HIS A 97 -10.63 15.81 -8.33
C HIS A 97 -11.45 16.14 -7.08
N VAL A 98 -11.61 15.18 -6.17
CA VAL A 98 -12.29 15.36 -4.87
C VAL A 98 -11.27 15.38 -3.72
N PRO A 99 -10.42 16.42 -3.62
CA PRO A 99 -9.32 16.46 -2.65
C PRO A 99 -9.80 16.46 -1.20
N SER A 100 -11.00 16.98 -0.93
CA SER A 100 -11.62 17.01 0.40
C SER A 100 -11.86 15.62 0.99
N VAL A 101 -11.93 14.57 0.16
CA VAL A 101 -12.10 13.17 0.60
C VAL A 101 -10.83 12.37 0.33
N HIS A 102 -10.22 12.55 -0.86
CA HIS A 102 -8.99 11.89 -1.26
C HIS A 102 -7.85 12.13 -0.26
N VAL A 103 -7.58 13.39 0.09
CA VAL A 103 -6.43 13.74 0.93
C VAL A 103 -6.59 13.21 2.36
N PRO A 104 -7.70 13.43 3.09
CA PRO A 104 -7.86 12.88 4.44
C PRO A 104 -7.81 11.35 4.48
N LEU A 105 -8.41 10.68 3.49
CA LEU A 105 -8.34 9.22 3.40
C LEU A 105 -6.89 8.74 3.24
N GLY A 106 -6.07 9.48 2.48
CA GLY A 106 -4.66 9.12 2.23
C GLY A 106 -3.82 9.26 3.49
N VAL A 107 -4.02 10.35 4.21
CA VAL A 107 -3.40 10.61 5.51
C VAL A 107 -3.82 9.57 6.54
N LEU A 108 -5.11 9.20 6.58
CA LEU A 108 -5.61 8.14 7.47
C LEU A 108 -4.93 6.80 7.17
N MET A 109 -4.88 6.40 5.90
CA MET A 109 -4.20 5.18 5.47
C MET A 109 -2.73 5.18 5.87
N PHE A 110 -2.04 6.31 5.67
CA PHE A 110 -0.65 6.47 6.10
C PHE A 110 -0.49 6.31 7.62
N GLY A 111 -1.30 7.01 8.41
CA GLY A 111 -1.26 6.93 9.87
C GLY A 111 -1.51 5.52 10.40
N LEU A 112 -2.50 4.81 9.84
CA LEU A 112 -2.77 3.41 10.19
C LEU A 112 -1.60 2.49 9.81
N SER A 113 -0.96 2.70 8.66
CA SER A 113 0.22 1.93 8.24
C SER A 113 1.43 2.20 9.14
N VAL A 114 1.65 3.44 9.59
CA VAL A 114 2.68 3.78 10.59
C VAL A 114 2.39 3.10 11.93
N LEU A 115 1.14 3.18 12.41
CA LEU A 115 0.73 2.55 13.66
C LEU A 115 0.93 1.02 13.61
N ALA A 116 0.58 0.40 12.48
CA ALA A 116 0.79 -1.02 12.25
C ALA A 116 2.28 -1.40 12.18
N LEU A 117 3.13 -0.51 11.65
CA LEU A 117 4.58 -0.71 11.63
C LEU A 117 5.18 -0.58 13.04
N ALA A 118 4.73 0.41 13.82
CA ALA A 118 5.23 0.66 15.18
C ALA A 118 4.82 -0.42 16.20
N ARG A 119 3.67 -1.07 15.99
CA ARG A 119 3.13 -2.12 16.89
C ARG A 119 3.69 -3.53 16.63
N ARG A 120 4.67 -3.70 15.73
CA ARG A 120 5.23 -5.01 15.34
C ARG A 120 6.66 -5.22 15.78
#